data_AF-A0A223AR88-F1
#
_entry.id   AF-A0A223AR88-F1
#
_cell.length_a   1.000
_cell.length_b   1.000
_cell.length_c   1.000
_cell.angle_alpha   90.00
_cell.angle_beta   90.00
_cell.angle_gamma   90.00
#
_symmetry.space_group_name_H-M   'P 1'
#
loop_
_entity.id
_entity.type
_entity.pdbx_description
1 polymer ?
#
loop_
_entity_poly.entity_id
_entity_poly.type
_entity_poly.pdbx_seq_one_letter_code
_entity_poly.pdbx_strand_id
1 'polypeptide(L)'
;MSDKPKKLKKQELNKRFIEGLGEHVLWVSDEDSAPLLIDICSNTGTEYRLRAYLYNLTNPPGGRAADEYKAQIILPGQQKKERASLDYSDGRFPLLVAYAQEGKDGVFVLWDADKHENIAFSSNIQVKSDAIIMALYKKIVRSSRTNNEIIVSARPQYLYEAIRERMSIMRQNVLEAADGIK
;
A
#
# COMPACT_ATOMS: atom_id res chain seq x y z
N MET A 1 -22.13 -13.84 -17.05
CA MET A 1 -21.24 -12.70 -17.35
C MET A 1 -20.50 -12.38 -16.06
N SER A 2 -19.16 -12.48 -16.05
CA SER A 2 -18.36 -12.19 -14.85
C SER A 2 -18.38 -10.69 -14.62
N ASP A 3 -19.09 -10.26 -13.59
CA ASP A 3 -19.07 -8.88 -13.10
C ASP A 3 -17.65 -8.60 -12.62
N LYS A 4 -16.86 -7.88 -13.42
CA LYS A 4 -15.54 -7.41 -12.98
C LYS A 4 -15.79 -6.44 -11.82
N PRO A 5 -15.11 -6.58 -10.67
CA PRO A 5 -15.24 -5.61 -9.60
C PRO A 5 -14.86 -4.23 -10.14
N LYS A 6 -15.82 -3.30 -10.13
CA LYS A 6 -15.67 -1.95 -10.67
C LYS A 6 -14.60 -1.21 -9.87
N LYS A 7 -13.56 -0.67 -10.54
CA LYS A 7 -12.54 0.15 -9.86
C LYS A 7 -13.19 1.22 -9.00
N LEU A 8 -12.75 1.32 -7.75
CA LEU A 8 -13.20 2.34 -6.81
C LEU A 8 -12.74 3.72 -7.28
N LYS A 9 -13.60 4.72 -7.07
CA LYS A 9 -13.21 6.12 -7.19
C LYS A 9 -12.18 6.47 -6.11
N LYS A 10 -11.40 7.53 -6.31
CA LYS A 10 -10.38 7.98 -5.36
C LYS A 10 -10.96 8.22 -3.97
N GLN A 11 -12.04 9.00 -3.87
CA GLN A 11 -12.75 9.26 -2.63
C GLN A 11 -13.11 7.98 -1.85
N GLU A 12 -13.73 7.01 -2.53
CA GLU A 12 -14.15 5.75 -1.93
C GLU A 12 -12.96 4.90 -1.47
N LEU A 13 -11.87 4.89 -2.24
CA LEU A 13 -10.64 4.20 -1.85
C LEU A 13 -9.98 4.84 -0.62
N ASN A 14 -9.92 6.17 -0.59
CA ASN A 14 -9.38 6.94 0.52
C ASN A 14 -10.24 6.72 1.77
N LYS A 15 -11.58 6.76 1.64
CA LYS A 15 -12.52 6.50 2.73
C LYS A 15 -12.31 5.13 3.36
N ARG A 16 -12.21 4.06 2.54
CA ARG A 16 -11.93 2.70 3.05
C ARG A 16 -10.61 2.61 3.80
N PHE A 17 -9.60 3.34 3.34
CA PHE A 17 -8.29 3.39 4.00
C PHE A 17 -8.41 4.08 5.37
N ILE A 18 -9.10 5.22 5.44
CA ILE A 18 -9.34 5.96 6.69
C ILE A 18 -10.16 5.10 7.66
N GLU A 19 -11.25 4.47 7.20
CA GLU A 19 -12.09 3.59 8.01
C GLU A 19 -11.31 2.37 8.55
N GLY A 20 -10.39 1.81 7.75
CA GLY A 20 -9.51 0.72 8.18
C GLY A 20 -8.50 1.11 9.26
N LEU A 21 -8.12 2.40 9.34
CA LEU A 21 -7.30 2.93 10.44
C LEU A 21 -8.12 3.18 11.71
N GLY A 22 -9.42 3.43 11.57
CA GLY A 22 -10.36 3.53 12.68
C GLY A 22 -9.94 4.59 13.71
N GLU A 23 -9.94 4.19 14.98
CA GLU A 23 -9.64 5.07 16.12
C GLU A 23 -8.20 5.61 16.16
N HIS A 24 -7.31 5.10 15.31
CA HIS A 24 -5.93 5.57 15.25
C HIS A 24 -5.77 6.89 14.47
N VAL A 25 -6.80 7.36 13.76
CA VAL A 25 -6.72 8.58 12.96
C VAL A 25 -6.83 9.82 13.85
N LEU A 26 -5.83 10.70 13.80
CA LEU A 26 -5.86 12.02 14.43
C LEU A 26 -6.32 13.12 13.45
N TRP A 27 -5.84 13.04 12.22
CA TRP A 27 -6.10 14.03 11.18
C TRP A 27 -5.96 13.43 9.79
N VAL A 28 -6.74 13.93 8.84
CA VAL A 28 -6.67 13.57 7.42
C VAL A 28 -6.72 14.82 6.55
N SER A 29 -6.03 14.80 5.41
CA SER A 29 -6.30 15.74 4.32
C SER A 29 -7.67 15.49 3.69
N ASP A 30 -8.03 16.28 2.68
CA ASP A 30 -9.28 16.10 1.94
C ASP A 30 -9.42 14.68 1.36
N GLU A 31 -10.63 14.12 1.37
CA GLU A 31 -10.87 12.72 0.97
C GLU A 31 -10.59 12.46 -0.52
N ASP A 32 -10.58 13.51 -1.34
CA ASP A 32 -10.21 13.44 -2.76
C ASP A 32 -8.71 13.61 -3.03
N SER A 33 -7.91 13.83 -1.99
CA SER A 33 -6.47 14.07 -2.11
C SER A 33 -5.72 12.87 -2.68
N ALA A 34 -4.69 13.16 -3.48
CA ALA A 34 -3.72 12.19 -3.97
C ALA A 34 -2.33 12.86 -3.96
N PRO A 35 -1.43 12.51 -3.01
CA PRO A 35 -1.56 11.45 -2.01
C PRO A 35 -2.52 11.84 -0.88
N LEU A 36 -3.04 10.84 -0.16
CA LEU A 36 -3.80 11.07 1.07
C LEU A 36 -2.80 11.31 2.21
N LEU A 37 -2.91 12.44 2.90
CA LEU A 37 -2.09 12.73 4.08
C LEU A 37 -2.89 12.32 5.32
N ILE A 38 -2.27 11.55 6.22
CA ILE A 38 -2.89 11.10 7.47
C ILE A 38 -1.90 11.28 8.59
N ASP A 39 -2.36 11.77 9.74
CA ASP A 39 -1.62 11.70 10.99
C ASP A 39 -2.34 10.68 11.89
N ILE A 40 -1.59 9.71 12.42
CA ILE A 40 -2.12 8.62 13.24
C ILE A 40 -1.46 8.59 14.62
N CYS A 41 -2.15 8.06 15.61
CA CYS A 41 -1.64 7.84 16.96
C CYS A 41 -1.59 6.36 17.30
N SER A 42 -0.47 5.93 17.87
CA SER A 42 -0.34 4.58 18.38
C SER A 42 -1.04 4.40 19.73
N ASN A 43 -1.25 3.15 20.12
CA ASN A 43 -1.78 2.80 21.44
C ASN A 43 -0.87 3.28 22.60
N THR A 44 0.39 3.62 22.30
CA THR A 44 1.35 4.17 23.27
C THR A 44 1.40 5.70 23.25
N GLY A 45 0.51 6.37 22.51
CA GLY A 45 0.49 7.82 22.36
C GLY A 45 1.54 8.37 21.39
N THR A 46 2.19 7.52 20.59
CA THR A 46 3.19 7.96 19.61
C THR A 46 2.52 8.34 18.30
N GLU A 47 2.74 9.57 17.86
CA GLU A 47 2.17 10.08 16.62
C GLU A 47 3.07 9.78 15.41
N TYR A 48 2.45 9.43 14.28
CA TYR A 48 3.12 9.22 13.01
C TYR A 48 2.40 9.98 11.90
N ARG A 49 3.18 10.62 11.03
CA ARG A 49 2.66 11.31 9.85
C ARG A 49 2.89 10.44 8.64
N LEU A 50 1.84 10.15 7.89
CA LEU A 50 1.83 9.25 6.75
C LEU A 50 1.49 10.01 5.46
N ARG A 51 2.02 9.54 4.34
CA ARG A 51 1.66 10.00 2.99
C ARG A 51 1.29 8.78 2.15
N ALA A 52 0.00 8.52 2.00
CA ALA A 52 -0.50 7.31 1.35
C ALA A 52 -0.80 7.52 -0.14
N TYR A 53 -0.11 6.75 -0.98
CA TYR A 53 -0.35 6.64 -2.41
C TYR A 53 -1.22 5.41 -2.67
N LEU A 54 -2.53 5.64 -2.80
CA LEU A 54 -3.54 4.58 -2.87
C LEU A 54 -3.97 4.27 -4.31
N TYR A 55 -3.90 2.99 -4.70
CA TYR A 55 -4.29 2.51 -6.03
C TYR A 55 -5.33 1.38 -5.98
N ASN A 56 -6.08 1.22 -7.07
CA ASN A 56 -6.92 0.02 -7.25
C ASN A 56 -6.04 -1.15 -7.67
N LEU A 57 -6.21 -2.29 -7.00
CA LEU A 57 -5.52 -3.54 -7.29
C LEU A 57 -6.49 -4.50 -7.99
N THR A 58 -6.16 -4.95 -9.20
CA THR A 58 -7.09 -5.74 -10.02
C THR A 58 -6.41 -6.99 -10.58
N ASN A 59 -7.20 -8.06 -10.77
CA ASN A 59 -6.79 -9.28 -11.46
C ASN A 59 -7.58 -9.37 -12.79
N PRO A 60 -7.06 -8.79 -13.90
CA PRO A 60 -7.79 -8.78 -15.17
C PRO A 60 -7.84 -10.18 -15.80
N PRO A 61 -9.00 -10.65 -16.29
CA PRO A 61 -9.10 -11.97 -16.92
C PRO A 61 -8.45 -11.97 -18.31
N GLY A 62 -7.53 -12.92 -18.55
CA GLY A 62 -7.02 -13.26 -19.89
C GLY A 62 -5.53 -13.59 -19.95
N GLY A 63 -5.21 -14.88 -19.95
CA GLY A 63 -3.94 -15.41 -20.47
C GLY A 63 -2.97 -15.97 -19.44
N ARG A 64 -3.22 -17.22 -19.03
CA ARG A 64 -2.40 -18.07 -18.12
C ARG A 64 -2.51 -17.66 -16.65
N ALA A 65 -2.34 -18.64 -15.76
CA ALA A 65 -2.89 -18.72 -14.40
C ALA A 65 -3.13 -17.36 -13.71
N ALA A 66 -4.32 -17.19 -13.12
CA ALA A 66 -4.77 -16.03 -12.36
C ALA A 66 -3.98 -15.83 -11.04
N ASP A 67 -2.65 -15.80 -11.12
CA ASP A 67 -1.74 -15.89 -9.99
C ASP A 67 -1.24 -14.53 -9.51
N GLU A 68 -1.64 -13.43 -10.14
CA GLU A 68 -1.19 -12.08 -9.80
C GLU A 68 -2.27 -11.01 -9.88
N TYR A 69 -2.24 -10.11 -8.91
CA TYR A 69 -2.94 -8.85 -8.94
C TYR A 69 -1.99 -7.73 -9.32
N LYS A 70 -2.48 -6.74 -10.07
CA LYS A 70 -1.69 -5.63 -10.61
C LYS A 70 -2.34 -4.28 -10.35
N ALA A 71 -1.51 -3.29 -10.04
CA ALA A 71 -1.88 -1.89 -10.00
C ALA A 71 -0.90 -1.07 -10.87
N GLN A 72 -1.41 -0.01 -11.47
CA GLN A 72 -0.62 0.94 -12.26
C GLN A 72 -0.36 2.18 -11.43
N ILE A 73 0.92 2.50 -11.23
CA ILE A 73 1.37 3.66 -10.48
C ILE A 73 1.51 4.85 -11.43
N ILE A 74 0.82 5.93 -11.09
CA ILE A 74 1.01 7.25 -11.67
C ILE A 74 1.04 8.19 -10.47
N LEU A 75 2.19 8.79 -10.21
CA LEU A 75 2.34 9.70 -9.07
C LEU A 75 1.61 11.03 -9.35
N PRO A 76 1.13 11.73 -8.31
CA PRO A 76 0.48 13.03 -8.44
C PRO A 76 1.35 14.02 -9.23
N GLY A 77 0.75 14.67 -10.23
CA GLY A 77 1.45 15.61 -11.12
C GLY A 77 2.33 14.98 -12.21
N GLN A 78 2.59 13.67 -12.16
CA GLN A 78 3.48 12.99 -13.11
C GLN A 78 2.91 12.96 -14.54
N GLN A 79 3.73 13.34 -15.51
CA GLN A 79 3.38 13.37 -16.93
C GLN A 79 3.89 12.13 -17.68
N LYS A 80 3.36 11.92 -18.90
CA LYS A 80 3.82 10.84 -19.78
C LYS A 80 5.32 10.99 -20.07
N LYS A 81 6.05 9.87 -20.05
CA LYS A 81 7.52 9.77 -20.23
C LYS A 81 8.35 10.41 -19.10
N GLU A 82 7.70 10.92 -18.06
CA GLU A 82 8.38 11.40 -16.86
C GLU A 82 8.65 10.24 -15.90
N ARG A 83 9.73 10.38 -15.12
CA ARG A 83 10.00 9.52 -13.97
C ARG A 83 9.89 10.36 -12.71
N ALA A 84 9.30 9.79 -11.67
CA ALA A 84 9.05 10.47 -10.42
C ALA A 84 9.36 9.56 -9.24
N SER A 85 9.66 10.13 -8.08
CA SER A 85 9.89 9.39 -6.84
C SER A 85 8.80 9.70 -5.84
N LEU A 86 8.62 8.79 -4.87
CA LEU A 86 7.76 9.06 -3.73
C LEU A 86 8.31 10.26 -2.94
N ASP A 87 7.40 11.04 -2.36
CA ASP A 87 7.76 12.24 -1.63
C ASP A 87 7.95 11.92 -0.14
N TYR A 88 9.14 12.19 0.38
CA TYR A 88 9.55 12.00 1.78
C TYR A 88 9.59 13.32 2.59
N SER A 89 9.15 14.43 1.99
CA SER A 89 9.09 15.75 2.65
C SER A 89 8.14 15.78 3.85
N ASP A 90 8.23 16.87 4.64
CA ASP A 90 7.34 17.18 5.76
C ASP A 90 7.34 16.16 6.91
N GLY A 91 8.38 15.33 6.98
CA GLY A 91 8.49 14.27 7.99
C GLY A 91 7.40 13.20 7.83
N ARG A 92 6.86 13.02 6.62
CA ARG A 92 5.82 12.03 6.34
C ARG A 92 6.44 10.74 5.83
N PHE A 93 6.05 9.62 6.43
CA PHE A 93 6.40 8.29 5.94
C PHE A 93 5.54 7.92 4.73
N PRO A 94 6.13 7.74 3.53
CA PRO A 94 5.35 7.38 2.35
C PRO A 94 4.90 5.93 2.41
N LEU A 95 3.64 5.71 2.07
CA LEU A 95 3.04 4.38 1.94
C LEU A 95 2.63 4.15 0.48
N LEU A 96 3.19 3.12 -0.14
CA LEU A 96 2.75 2.64 -1.44
C LEU A 96 1.74 1.50 -1.25
N VAL A 97 0.47 1.78 -1.49
CA VAL A 97 -0.63 0.87 -1.13
C VAL A 97 -1.58 0.66 -2.30
N ALA A 98 -2.07 -0.56 -2.45
CA ALA A 98 -3.17 -0.85 -3.36
C ALA A 98 -4.24 -1.69 -2.67
N TYR A 99 -5.47 -1.59 -3.16
CA TYR A 99 -6.63 -2.25 -2.56
C TYR A 99 -7.32 -3.18 -3.56
N ALA A 100 -7.44 -4.45 -3.19
CA ALA A 100 -8.17 -5.47 -3.93
C ALA A 100 -9.58 -5.62 -3.37
N GLN A 101 -10.58 -5.57 -4.25
CA GLN A 101 -11.99 -5.81 -3.92
C GLN A 101 -12.28 -7.32 -3.86
N GLU A 102 -11.63 -8.01 -2.94
CA GLU A 102 -11.76 -9.45 -2.72
C GLU A 102 -12.38 -9.77 -1.35
N GLY A 103 -13.24 -10.77 -1.31
CA GLY A 103 -14.03 -11.06 -0.11
C GLY A 103 -15.05 -9.96 0.22
N LYS A 104 -15.50 -9.91 1.48
CA LYS A 104 -16.53 -8.96 1.92
C LYS A 104 -16.01 -7.52 2.03
N ASP A 105 -14.83 -7.37 2.62
CA ASP A 105 -14.29 -6.09 3.04
C ASP A 105 -13.03 -5.68 2.25
N GLY A 106 -12.54 -6.52 1.34
CA GLY A 106 -11.33 -6.28 0.55
C GLY A 106 -10.02 -6.55 1.29
N VAL A 107 -8.92 -6.28 0.59
CA VAL A 107 -7.54 -6.47 1.08
C VAL A 107 -6.68 -5.29 0.66
N PHE A 108 -6.02 -4.65 1.62
CA PHE A 108 -4.93 -3.71 1.38
C PHE A 108 -3.60 -4.46 1.23
N VAL A 109 -2.78 -3.98 0.30
CA VAL A 109 -1.45 -4.50 0.01
C VAL A 109 -0.46 -3.35 0.04
N LEU A 110 0.58 -3.47 0.85
CA LEU A 110 1.57 -2.44 1.15
C LEU A 110 2.95 -2.91 0.67
N TRP A 111 3.49 -2.21 -0.32
CA TRP A 111 4.84 -2.41 -0.84
C TRP A 111 5.86 -1.62 -0.01
N ASP A 112 7.14 -1.94 -0.18
CA ASP A 112 8.23 -1.20 0.46
C ASP A 112 8.55 0.04 -0.36
N ALA A 113 8.21 1.24 0.12
CA ALA A 113 8.38 2.49 -0.60
C ALA A 113 9.83 2.69 -1.10
N ASP A 114 10.83 2.30 -0.31
CA ASP A 114 12.26 2.49 -0.60
C ASP A 114 12.75 1.57 -1.74
N LYS A 115 11.95 0.57 -2.13
CA LYS A 115 12.24 -0.30 -3.28
C LYS A 115 11.66 0.23 -4.60
N HIS A 116 10.94 1.35 -4.58
CA HIS A 116 10.30 1.96 -5.76
C HIS A 116 10.81 3.38 -6.00
N GLU A 117 12.08 3.50 -6.36
CA GLU A 117 12.66 4.77 -6.79
C GLU A 117 12.47 4.99 -8.29
N ASN A 118 12.48 6.27 -8.69
CA ASN A 118 12.54 6.66 -10.10
C ASN A 118 11.42 5.99 -10.93
N ILE A 119 10.18 5.99 -10.45
CA ILE A 119 9.03 5.29 -11.01
C ILE A 119 8.64 5.90 -12.36
N ALA A 120 8.67 5.09 -13.43
CA ALA A 120 8.16 5.52 -14.74
C ALA A 120 6.63 5.69 -14.74
N PHE A 121 6.14 6.59 -15.60
CA PHE A 121 4.70 6.81 -15.76
C PHE A 121 3.96 5.51 -16.10
N SER A 122 2.92 5.18 -15.32
CA SER A 122 2.09 3.99 -15.48
C SER A 122 2.85 2.66 -15.28
N SER A 123 3.89 2.65 -14.44
CA SER A 123 4.58 1.44 -14.01
C SER A 123 3.65 0.46 -13.30
N ASN A 124 3.87 -0.85 -13.52
CA ASN A 124 3.11 -1.89 -12.82
C ASN A 124 3.80 -2.25 -11.50
N ILE A 125 2.99 -2.35 -10.44
CA ILE A 125 3.30 -3.17 -9.26
C ILE A 125 2.38 -4.36 -9.21
N GLN A 126 2.89 -5.47 -8.68
CA GLN A 126 2.16 -6.73 -8.65
C GLN A 126 2.44 -7.51 -7.38
N VAL A 127 1.46 -8.33 -7.01
CA VAL A 127 1.53 -9.26 -5.87
C VAL A 127 0.88 -10.58 -6.29
N LYS A 128 1.37 -11.70 -5.75
CA LYS A 128 0.78 -13.01 -6.00
C LYS A 128 -0.62 -13.11 -5.38
N SER A 129 -1.54 -13.79 -6.06
CA SER A 129 -2.91 -14.06 -5.59
C SER A 129 -2.92 -14.73 -4.22
N ASP A 130 -1.93 -15.59 -3.93
CA ASP A 130 -1.77 -16.22 -2.63
C ASP A 130 -1.70 -15.21 -1.47
N ALA A 131 -1.06 -14.05 -1.66
CA ALA A 131 -1.00 -13.03 -0.61
C ALA A 131 -2.40 -12.46 -0.30
N ILE A 132 -3.22 -12.28 -1.33
CA ILE A 132 -4.61 -11.81 -1.21
C ILE A 132 -5.48 -12.87 -0.55
N ILE A 133 -5.43 -14.11 -1.06
CA ILE A 133 -6.19 -15.24 -0.53
C ILE A 133 -5.85 -15.46 0.94
N MET A 134 -4.56 -15.49 1.29
CA MET A 134 -4.13 -15.70 2.67
C MET A 134 -4.54 -14.54 3.59
N ALA A 135 -4.60 -13.30 3.10
CA ALA A 135 -5.03 -12.15 3.89
C ALA A 135 -6.53 -12.20 4.24
N LEU A 136 -7.34 -12.96 3.50
CA LEU A 136 -8.74 -13.21 3.86
C LEU A 136 -8.86 -14.07 5.14
N TYR A 137 -7.87 -14.93 5.41
CA TYR A 137 -7.88 -15.86 6.54
C TYR A 137 -6.95 -15.44 7.70
N LYS A 138 -5.85 -14.74 7.40
CA LYS A 138 -4.86 -14.30 8.39
C LYS A 138 -5.03 -12.82 8.74
N LYS A 139 -4.55 -12.43 9.92
CA LYS A 139 -4.53 -11.02 10.34
C LYS A 139 -3.62 -10.19 9.45
N ILE A 140 -2.37 -10.65 9.31
CA ILE A 140 -1.31 -10.04 8.50
C ILE A 140 -0.64 -11.14 7.67
N VAL A 141 -0.36 -10.85 6.41
CA VAL A 141 0.41 -11.71 5.51
C VAL A 141 1.64 -10.97 5.05
N ARG A 142 2.81 -11.59 5.20
CA ARG A 142 4.07 -11.15 4.58
C ARG A 142 4.33 -12.05 3.37
N SER A 143 4.63 -11.45 2.21
CA SER A 143 5.07 -12.18 1.02
C SER A 143 6.35 -11.56 0.49
N SER A 144 7.40 -12.37 0.34
CA SER A 144 8.68 -11.92 -0.20
C SER A 144 8.71 -12.02 -1.71
N ARG A 145 9.31 -11.03 -2.37
CA ARG A 145 9.64 -11.05 -3.79
C ARG A 145 11.11 -11.45 -4.00
N THR A 146 11.46 -11.74 -5.24
CA THR A 146 12.82 -12.14 -5.64
C THR A 146 13.90 -11.08 -5.39
N ASN A 147 13.52 -9.80 -5.30
CA ASN A 147 14.41 -8.69 -4.95
C ASN A 147 14.47 -8.42 -3.44
N ASN A 148 14.08 -9.38 -2.61
CA ASN A 148 13.94 -9.28 -1.15
C ASN A 148 12.94 -8.22 -0.66
N GLU A 149 12.13 -7.64 -1.56
CA GLU A 149 11.01 -6.81 -1.14
C GLU A 149 9.99 -7.66 -0.39
N ILE A 150 9.71 -7.30 0.86
CA ILE A 150 8.61 -7.89 1.62
C ILE A 150 7.38 -7.05 1.34
N ILE A 151 6.28 -7.65 0.91
CA ILE A 151 4.96 -7.02 0.78
C ILE A 151 4.11 -7.44 1.98
N VAL A 152 3.36 -6.49 2.54
CA VAL A 152 2.42 -6.75 3.65
C VAL A 152 0.99 -6.66 3.13
N SER A 153 0.15 -7.66 3.41
CA SER A 153 -1.26 -7.68 3.02
C SER A 153 -2.18 -7.91 4.21
N ALA A 154 -3.30 -7.20 4.28
CA ALA A 154 -4.26 -7.27 5.38
C ALA A 154 -5.66 -6.79 4.98
N ARG A 155 -6.68 -7.29 5.66
CA ARG A 155 -8.04 -6.74 5.57
C ARG A 155 -8.13 -5.38 6.27
N PRO A 156 -9.11 -4.51 5.92
CA PRO A 156 -9.21 -3.16 6.48
C PRO A 156 -9.15 -3.08 8.00
N GLN A 157 -9.81 -3.98 8.72
CA GLN A 157 -9.83 -4.00 10.19
C GLN A 157 -8.46 -4.27 10.84
N TYR A 158 -7.44 -4.63 10.06
CA TYR A 158 -6.07 -4.86 10.52
C TYR A 158 -5.06 -3.94 9.82
N LEU A 159 -5.54 -2.87 9.15
CA LEU A 159 -4.71 -1.98 8.36
C LEU A 159 -3.68 -1.25 9.23
N TYR A 160 -4.06 -0.81 10.42
CA TYR A 160 -3.12 -0.19 11.35
C TYR A 160 -1.97 -1.14 11.72
N GLU A 161 -2.24 -2.40 12.05
CA GLU A 161 -1.20 -3.39 12.31
C GLU A 161 -0.34 -3.68 11.08
N ALA A 162 -0.92 -3.65 9.87
CA ALA A 162 -0.18 -3.80 8.63
C ALA A 162 0.80 -2.64 8.38
N ILE A 163 0.40 -1.41 8.71
CA ILE A 163 1.29 -0.24 8.63
C ILE A 163 2.40 -0.34 9.67
N ARG A 164 2.10 -0.71 10.91
CA ARG A 164 3.12 -0.93 11.94
C ARG A 164 4.13 -1.99 11.52
N GLU A 165 3.65 -3.08 10.96
CA GLU A 165 4.47 -4.14 10.42
C GLU A 165 5.39 -3.60 9.31
N ARG A 166 4.83 -2.82 8.37
CA ARG A 166 5.61 -2.19 7.30
C ARG A 166 6.72 -1.29 7.83
N MET A 167 6.42 -0.45 8.82
CA MET A 167 7.38 0.44 9.47
C MET A 167 8.45 -0.34 10.25
N SER A 168 8.07 -1.44 10.91
CA SER A 168 9.01 -2.32 11.61
C SER A 168 10.03 -2.94 10.67
N ILE A 169 9.57 -3.46 9.52
CA ILE A 169 10.47 -4.03 8.51
C ILE A 169 11.42 -2.97 7.95
N MET A 170 10.92 -1.77 7.64
CA MET A 170 11.78 -0.67 7.18
C MET A 170 12.85 -0.32 8.22
N ARG A 171 12.46 -0.20 9.49
CA ARG A 171 13.40 0.07 10.58
C ARG A 171 14.48 -1.01 10.68
N GLN A 172 14.10 -2.28 10.54
CA GLN A 172 15.06 -3.39 10.53
C GLN A 172 16.03 -3.28 9.36
N ASN A 173 15.54 -3.02 8.14
CA ASN A 173 16.39 -2.83 6.97
C ASN A 173 17.40 -1.69 7.14
N VAL A 174 16.99 -0.57 7.75
CA VAL A 174 17.88 0.57 8.03
C VAL A 174 18.94 0.21 9.06
N LEU A 175 18.57 -0.50 10.14
CA LEU A 175 19.52 -0.97 11.15
C LEU A 175 20.53 -1.96 10.56
N GLU A 176 20.06 -2.93 9.77
CA GLU A 176 20.92 -3.90 9.09
C GLU A 176 21.89 -3.22 8.10
N ALA A 177 21.44 -2.17 7.41
CA ALA A 177 22.30 -1.38 6.54
C ALA A 177 23.32 -0.52 7.31
N ALA A 178 22.95 -0.01 8.50
CA ALA A 178 23.85 0.78 9.35
C ALA A 178 24.91 -0.09 10.06
N ASP A 179 24.50 -1.29 10.52
CA ASP A 179 25.38 -2.28 11.14
C ASP A 179 26.26 -2.99 10.11
N GLY A 180 25.83 -2.99 8.84
CA GLY A 180 26.55 -3.52 7.70
C GLY A 180 27.35 -2.47 6.94
N ILE A 181 28.51 -2.07 7.47
CA ILE A 181 29.61 -1.62 6.61
C ILE A 181 29.91 -2.77 5.64
N LYS A 182 29.52 -2.60 4.38
CA LYS A 182 30.06 -3.37 3.26
C LYS A 182 30.58 -2.41 2.20
#